data_AF-G4FLU8-F1
#
_entry.id   AF-G4FLU8-F1
#
_cell.length_a   1.000
_cell.length_b   1.000
_cell.length_c   1.000
_cell.angle_alpha   90.00
_cell.angle_beta   90.00
_cell.angle_gamma   90.00
#
_symmetry.space_group_name_H-M   'P 1'
#
loop_
_entity.id
_entity.type
_entity.pdbx_description
1 polymer ?
#
loop_
_entity_poly.entity_id
_entity_poly.type
_entity_poly.pdbx_seq_one_letter_code
_entity_poly.pdbx_strand_id
1 'polypeptide(L)' 'MEATLSQQFETESIKRQIDSTTDVAELQQLARHLADLYLKQRVATAWVIANK' A
#
# COMPACT_ATOMS: atom_id res chain seq x y z
N MET A 1 1.58 17.25 0.29
CA MET A 1 2.86 16.59 -0.04
C MET A 1 2.66 15.91 -1.39
N GLU A 2 3.34 16.37 -2.42
CA GLU A 2 3.38 15.65 -3.69
C GLU A 2 4.42 14.53 -3.60
N ALA A 3 4.09 13.37 -4.18
CA ALA A 3 5.02 12.26 -4.27
C ALA A 3 6.17 12.62 -5.23
N THR A 4 7.40 12.30 -4.85
CA THR A 4 8.58 12.51 -5.70
C THR A 4 8.49 11.64 -6.95
N LEU A 5 9.22 12.00 -8.01
CA LEU A 5 9.24 11.24 -9.26
C LEU A 5 9.62 9.77 -9.03
N SER A 6 10.58 9.49 -8.14
CA SER A 6 10.98 8.13 -7.76
C SER A 6 9.83 7.35 -7.12
N GLN A 7 9.08 7.98 -6.22
CA GLN A 7 7.91 7.36 -5.57
C GLN A 7 6.78 7.07 -6.57
N GLN A 8 6.63 7.92 -7.58
CA GLN A 8 5.67 7.70 -8.66
C GLN A 8 6.05 6.48 -9.50
N PHE A 9 7.33 6.32 -9.86
CA PHE A 9 7.81 5.14 -10.58
C PHE A 9 7.65 3.84 -9.79
N GLU A 10 7.97 3.86 -8.48
CA GLU A 10 7.75 2.72 -7.59
C GLU A 10 6.27 2.32 -7.55
N THR A 11 5.38 3.30 -7.43
CA THR A 11 3.93 3.08 -7.46
C THR A 11 3.48 2.41 -8.75
N GLU A 12 3.94 2.90 -9.91
CA GLU A 12 3.60 2.32 -11.21
C GLU A 12 4.20 0.91 -11.40
N SER A 13 5.36 0.64 -10.82
CA SER A 13 5.96 -0.70 -10.83
C SER A 13 5.12 -1.70 -10.03
N ILE A 14 4.64 -1.31 -8.85
CA ILE A 14 3.78 -2.14 -8.01
C ILE A 14 2.45 -2.42 -8.71
N LYS A 15 1.83 -1.40 -9.32
CA LYS A 15 0.59 -1.57 -10.10
C LYS A 15 0.76 -2.59 -11.21
N ARG A 16 1.82 -2.47 -12.01
CA ARG A 16 2.11 -3.42 -13.09
C ARG A 16 2.31 -4.86 -12.59
N GLN A 17 2.97 -5.04 -11.44
CA GLN A 17 3.11 -6.37 -10.85
C GLN A 17 1.74 -6.96 -10.50
N ILE A 18 0.88 -6.20 -9.81
CA ILE A 18 -0.47 -6.63 -9.46
C ILE A 18 -1.29 -6.97 -10.72
N ASP A 19 -1.26 -6.12 -11.74
CA ASP A 19 -2.01 -6.32 -12.98
C ASP A 19 -1.52 -7.54 -13.78
N SER A 20 -0.25 -7.91 -13.63
CA SER A 20 0.33 -9.09 -14.27
C SER A 20 0.09 -10.39 -13.50
N THR A 21 -0.33 -10.31 -12.23
CA THR A 21 -0.58 -11.48 -11.39
C THR A 21 -1.89 -12.16 -11.81
N THR A 22 -1.77 -13.41 -12.25
CA THR A 22 -2.93 -14.26 -12.63
C THR A 22 -3.22 -15.37 -11.61
N ASP A 23 -2.34 -15.56 -10.63
CA ASP A 23 -2.55 -16.50 -9.53
C ASP A 23 -3.48 -15.89 -8.47
N VAL A 24 -4.62 -16.54 -8.26
CA VAL A 24 -5.61 -16.16 -7.27
C VAL A 24 -5.03 -16.21 -5.84
N ALA A 25 -4.14 -17.15 -5.55
CA ALA A 25 -3.52 -17.25 -4.22
C ALA A 25 -2.61 -16.06 -3.93
N GLU A 26 -1.81 -15.65 -4.92
CA GLU A 26 -0.94 -14.47 -4.84
C GLU A 26 -1.75 -13.18 -4.71
N LEU A 27 -2.82 -13.02 -5.49
CA LEU A 27 -3.74 -11.88 -5.37
C LEU A 27 -4.38 -11.79 -3.97
N GLN A 28 -4.80 -12.93 -3.41
CA GLN A 28 -5.35 -12.97 -2.05
C GLN A 28 -4.31 -12.58 -0.99
N GLN A 29 -3.04 -12.97 -1.17
CA GLN A 29 -1.96 -12.56 -0.27
C GLN A 29 -1.67 -11.07 -0.37
N LEU A 30 -1.58 -10.52 -1.58
CA LEU A 30 -1.39 -9.08 -1.82
C LEU A 30 -2.53 -8.25 -1.21
N ALA A 31 -3.77 -8.70 -1.37
CA ALA A 31 -4.94 -8.03 -0.79
C ALA A 31 -4.92 -8.03 0.75
N ARG A 32 -4.53 -9.15 1.38
CA ARG A 32 -4.37 -9.23 2.85
C ARG A 32 -3.29 -8.27 3.32
N HIS A 33 -2.15 -8.26 2.64
CA HIS A 33 -1.04 -7.37 2.99
C HIS A 33 -1.43 -5.89 2.89
N LEU A 34 -2.17 -5.51 1.85
CA LEU A 34 -2.68 -4.17 1.68
C LEU A 34 -3.64 -3.76 2.80
N ALA A 35 -4.53 -4.66 3.21
CA ALA A 35 -5.46 -4.42 4.32
C ALA A 35 -4.71 -4.17 5.65
N ASP A 36 -3.67 -4.95 5.92
CA ASP A 36 -2.83 -4.78 7.12
C ASP A 36 -2.10 -3.43 7.11
N LEU A 37 -1.52 -3.05 5.97
CA LEU A 37 -0.83 -1.76 5.81
C LEU A 37 -1.79 -0.58 6.01
N TYR A 38 -2.99 -0.65 5.42
CA TYR A 38 -4.02 0.36 5.59
C TYR A 38 -4.41 0.53 7.06
N LEU A 39 -4.64 -0.57 7.79
CA LEU A 39 -4.98 -0.51 9.20
C LEU A 39 -3.85 0.10 10.03
N LYS A 40 -2.60 -0.31 9.79
CA LYS A 40 -1.41 0.25 10.46
C LYS A 40 -1.30 1.76 10.23
N GLN A 41 -1.47 2.22 8.98
CA GLN A 41 -1.46 3.64 8.66
C GLN A 41 -2.56 4.39 9.41
N ARG A 42 -3.77 3.84 9.44
CA ARG A 42 -4.90 4.45 10.14
C ARG A 42 -4.65 4.60 11.64
N VAL A 43 -4.13 3.54 12.27
CA VAL A 43 -3.76 3.55 13.70
C VAL A 43 -2.64 4.55 13.98
N ALA A 44 -1.58 4.55 13.17
CA ALA A 44 -0.47 5.49 13.32
C ALA A 44 -0.94 6.94 13.17
N THR A 45 -1.80 7.22 12.19
CA THR A 45 -2.37 8.56 11.97
C THR A 45 -3.24 8.99 13.14
N ALA A 46 -4.11 8.11 13.63
CA ALA A 46 -4.95 8.37 14.80
C ALA A 46 -4.09 8.66 16.05
N TRP A 47 -3.01 7.90 16.25
CA TRP A 47 -2.07 8.13 17.34
C TRP A 47 -1.37 9.49 17.24
N VAL A 48 -0.90 9.89 16.06
CA VAL A 48 -0.28 11.21 15.84
C VAL A 48 -1.27 12.34 16.11
N ILE A 49 -2.54 12.18 15.74
CA ILE A 49 -3.59 13.17 16.04
C ILE A 49 -3.86 13.25 17.54
N ALA A 50 -3.92 12.12 18.24
CA ALA A 50 -4.23 12.06 19.66
C ALA A 50 -3.08 12.52 20.57
N ASN A 51 -1.83 12.49 20.09
CA ASN A 51 -0.61 12.84 20.84
C ASN A 51 0.07 14.11 20.29
N LYS A 52 -0.70 14.98 19.64
CA LYS A 52 -0.30 16.32 19.21
C LYS A 52 -0.82 17.37 20.18
#